data_AF-A0A923YZ70-F1
#
_entry.id   AF-A0A923YZ70-F1
#
_cell.length_a   1.000
_cell.length_b   1.000
_cell.length_c   1.000
_cell.angle_alpha   90.00
_cell.angle_beta   90.00
_cell.angle_gamma   90.00
#
_symmetry.space_group_name_H-M   'P 1'
#
loop_
_entity.id
_entity.type
_entity.pdbx_description
1 polymer ?
#
loop_
_entity_poly.entity_id
_entity_poly.type
_entity_poly.pdbx_seq_one_letter_code
_entity_poly.pdbx_strand_id
1 'polypeptide(L)' 'VVEDDGYLVSFIIDEVRGTSECILIDAQDFAAGPVCRIALPHKISSGTHAHWADRRVLRAAA' A
#
# COMPACT_ATOMS: atom_id res chain seq x y z
N VAL A 1 17.54 -3.80 -14.03
CA VAL A 1 16.30 -3.70 -13.25
C VAL A 1 15.48 -4.91 -13.61
N VAL A 2 15.10 -5.71 -12.62
CA VAL A 2 14.19 -6.85 -12.84
C VAL A 2 12.74 -6.34 -12.77
N GLU A 3 11.79 -7.12 -13.27
CA GLU A 3 10.38 -6.68 -13.40
C GLU A 3 9.75 -6.27 -12.07
N ASP A 4 10.13 -6.94 -10.98
CA ASP A 4 9.60 -6.80 -9.63
C ASP A 4 10.49 -5.97 -8.70
N ASP A 5 11.46 -5.23 -9.24
CA ASP A 5 12.30 -4.29 -8.47
C ASP A 5 11.45 -3.08 -8.02
N GLY A 6 10.81 -3.22 -6.86
CA GLY A 6 9.88 -2.24 -6.34
C GLY A 6 9.11 -2.72 -5.11
N TYR A 7 7.96 -2.10 -4.87
CA TYR A 7 7.14 -2.37 -3.67
C TYR A 7 5.68 -2.61 -4.03
N LEU A 8 5.06 -3.56 -3.33
CA LEU A 8 3.61 -3.69 -3.28
C LEU A 8 3.06 -2.76 -2.19
N VAL A 9 2.14 -1.87 -2.56
CA VAL A 9 1.38 -1.04 -1.63
C VAL A 9 0.01 -1.67 -1.42
N SER A 10 -0.41 -1.85 -0.18
CA SER A 10 -1.74 -2.41 0.15
C SER A 10 -2.29 -1.81 1.44
N PHE A 11 -3.60 -2.02 1.67
CA PHE A 11 -4.27 -1.64 2.91
C PHE A 11 -4.73 -2.88 3.66
N ILE A 12 -4.41 -2.94 4.95
CA ILE A 12 -4.88 -3.99 5.86
C ILE A 12 -5.95 -3.40 6.77
N ILE A 13 -7.04 -4.15 6.95
CA ILE A 13 -8.09 -3.85 7.92
C ILE A 13 -8.03 -4.92 9.01
N ASP A 14 -7.73 -4.50 10.24
CA ASP A 14 -7.88 -5.34 11.43
C ASP A 14 -9.30 -5.15 11.97
N GLU A 15 -10.16 -6.12 11.66
CA GLU A 15 -11.56 -6.12 12.06
C GLU A 15 -11.75 -6.33 13.57
N VAL A 16 -10.80 -6.99 14.24
CA VAL A 16 -10.89 -7.23 15.68
C VAL A 16 -10.59 -5.94 16.45
N ARG A 17 -9.57 -5.21 16.02
CA ARG A 17 -9.14 -3.95 16.66
C ARG A 17 -9.86 -2.72 16.12
N GLY A 18 -10.57 -2.85 15.00
CA GLY A 18 -11.20 -1.71 14.33
C GLY A 18 -10.18 -0.68 13.83
N THR A 19 -9.03 -1.15 13.35
CA THR A 19 -7.94 -0.28 12.85
C THR A 19 -7.57 -0.62 11.41
N SER A 20 -6.88 0.29 10.74
CA SER A 20 -6.38 0.04 9.39
C SER A 20 -4.97 0.59 9.22
N GLU A 21 -4.21 -0.03 8.33
CA GLU A 21 -2.84 0.34 8.03
C GLU A 21 -2.62 0.36 6.51
N CYS A 22 -1.82 1.30 6.03
CA CYS A 22 -1.17 1.19 4.72
C CYS A 22 0.17 0.48 4.91
N ILE A 23 0.43 -0.54 4.10
CA ILE A 23 1.66 -1.34 4.17
C ILE A 23 2.42 -1.29 2.87
N LEU A 24 3.74 -1.39 2.98
CA LEU A 24 4.65 -1.60 1.85
C LEU A 24 5.36 -2.94 2.06
N ILE A 25 5.35 -3.79 1.04
CA ILE A 25 6.06 -5.08 1.00
C ILE A 25 7.11 -5.00 -0.10
N ASP A 26 8.31 -5.51 0.15
CA ASP A 26 9.31 -5.73 -0.89
C ASP A 26 8.76 -6.77 -1.88
N ALA A 27 8.59 -6.37 -3.14
CA ALA A 27 7.98 -7.23 -4.14
C ALA A 27 8.84 -8.48 -4.46
N GLN A 28 10.11 -8.50 -4.05
CA GLN A 28 11.02 -9.64 -4.23
C GLN A 28 11.05 -10.60 -3.03
N ASP A 29 10.54 -10.18 -1.86
CA ASP A 29 10.51 -11.02 -0.65
C ASP A 29 9.25 -10.78 0.20
N PHE A 30 8.16 -11.42 -0.20
CA PHE A 30 6.90 -11.40 0.55
C PHE A 30 7.01 -12.08 1.92
N ALA A 31 7.93 -13.04 2.09
CA ALA A 31 8.03 -13.85 3.31
C ALA A 31 8.62 -13.04 4.48
N ALA A 32 9.46 -12.05 4.20
CA ALA A 32 9.94 -11.08 5.20
C ALA A 32 8.81 -10.19 5.77
N GLY A 33 7.66 -10.12 5.10
CA GLY A 33 6.54 -9.28 5.48
C GLY A 33 6.75 -7.80 5.14
N PRO A 34 5.93 -6.89 5.69
CA PRO A 34 6.00 -5.48 5.35
C PRO A 34 7.28 -4.80 5.83
N VAL A 35 7.97 -4.11 4.93
CA VAL A 35 9.12 -3.24 5.24
C VAL A 35 8.71 -1.92 5.89
N CYS A 36 7.44 -1.52 5.72
CA CYS A 36 6.85 -0.34 6.34
C CYS A 36 5.37 -0.57 6.64
N ARG A 37 4.90 -0.02 7.77
CA ARG A 37 3.50 0.01 8.18
C ARG A 37 3.14 1.41 8.65
N ILE A 38 2.09 1.97 8.06
CA ILE A 38 1.59 3.32 8.34
C ILE A 38 0.20 3.18 8.95
N ALA A 39 0.07 3.50 10.24
CA ALA A 39 -1.22 3.53 10.91
C ALA A 39 -2.14 4.59 10.31
N LEU A 40 -3.36 4.20 9.95
CA LEU A 40 -4.40 5.14 9.53
C LEU A 40 -5.14 5.69 10.76
N PRO A 41 -5.62 6.94 10.72
CA PRO A 41 -6.30 7.56 11.86
C PRO A 41 -7.67 6.95 12.18
N HIS A 42 -8.21 6.09 11.31
CA HIS A 42 -9.47 5.39 11.49
C HIS A 42 -9.52 4.11 10.64
N LYS A 43 -10.50 3.24 10.93
CA LYS A 43 -10.82 2.07 10.12
C LYS A 43 -11.38 2.52 8.76
N ILE A 44 -10.82 2.01 7.68
CA ILE A 44 -11.37 2.22 6.33
C ILE A 44 -12.39 1.14 5.97
N SER A 45 -13.24 1.41 4.99
CA SER A 45 -14.14 0.42 4.38
C SER A 45 -13.39 -0.45 3.37
N SER A 46 -13.97 -1.61 3.01
CA SER A 46 -13.50 -2.39 1.87
C SER A 46 -13.57 -1.55 0.59
N GLY A 47 -12.43 -1.36 -0.07
CA GLY A 47 -12.33 -0.69 -1.35
C GLY A 47 -12.61 -1.62 -2.54
N THR A 48 -12.40 -1.11 -3.75
CA THR A 48 -12.40 -1.89 -5.00
C THR A 48 -11.00 -1.91 -5.62
N HIS A 49 -10.72 -1.02 -6.56
CA HIS A 49 -9.44 -0.96 -7.27
C HIS A 49 -8.79 0.40 -7.10
N ALA A 50 -7.46 0.39 -7.03
CA ALA A 50 -6.62 1.58 -6.98
C ALA A 50 -5.39 1.34 -7.86
N HIS A 51 -4.71 2.43 -8.22
CA HIS A 51 -3.50 2.40 -9.04
C HIS A 51 -2.47 3.38 -8.46
N TRP A 52 -1.20 3.00 -8.53
CA TRP A 52 -0.08 3.88 -8.18
C TRP A 52 0.30 4.80 -9.35
N ALA A 53 0.22 6.12 -9.12
CA ALA A 53 0.64 7.13 -10.09
C ALA A 53 1.93 7.83 -9.64
N ASP A 54 2.90 7.95 -10.54
CA ASP A 54 4.07 8.80 -10.31
C ASP A 54 3.65 10.28 -10.18
N ARG A 55 4.46 11.06 -9.45
CA ARG A 55 4.22 12.50 -9.26
C ARG A 55 4.10 13.26 -10.58
N ARG A 56 4.81 12.85 -11.64
CA ARG A 56 4.71 13.50 -12.95
C ARG A 56 3.35 13.32 -13.58
N VAL A 57 2.74 12.14 -13.43
CA VAL A 57 1.37 11.86 -13.90
C VAL A 57 0.38 12.78 -13.21
N LEU A 58 0.48 12.91 -11.88
CA LEU A 58 -0.40 13.79 -11.11
C LEU A 58 -0.22 15.28 -11.46
N ARG A 59 1.01 15.72 -11.76
CA ARG A 59 1.29 17.11 -12.16
C ARG A 59 0.78 17.47 -13.55
N ALA A 60 0.76 16.51 -14.47
CA ALA A 60 0.26 16.75 -15.83
C ALA A 60 -1.27 16.83 -15.91
N ALA A 61 -1.97 16.31 -14.90
CA ALA A 61 -3.43 16.29 -14.82
C ALA A 61 -4.04 17.50 -14.08
N ALA A 62 -3.20 18.38 -13.52
CA ALA A 62 -3.59 19.60 -12.81
C ALA A 62 -3.41 20.84 -13.70
#